data_AF-A0A224A6B2-F1
#
_entry.id   AF-A0A224A6B2-F1
#
_cell.length_a   1.000
_cell.length_b   1.000
_cell.length_c   1.000
_cell.angle_alpha   90.00
_cell.angle_beta   90.00
_cell.angle_gamma   90.00
#
_symmetry.space_group_name_H-M   'P 1'
#
loop_
_entity.id
_entity.type
_entity.pdbx_description
1 polymer ?
#
loop_
_entity_poly.entity_id
_entity_poly.type
_entity_poly.pdbx_seq_one_letter_code
_entity_poly.pdbx_strand_id
1 'polypeptide(L)'
;MPHLVKELECQASSYLCLTPTADFQKKHYRQREWVPYVLEGTTNPEQAFENWMQRDILFAQMVRKEAMKLGYPSLVTDGSQPENQTAEEVARLLKLSNKNRINI
;
A
#
# COMPACT_ATOMS: atom_id res chain seq x y z
N MET A 1 3.78 -10.75 -3.95
CA MET A 1 3.89 -11.43 -2.64
C MET A 1 5.34 -11.31 -2.15
N PRO A 2 5.60 -10.89 -0.90
CA PRO A 2 6.94 -10.75 -0.33
C PRO A 2 7.85 -11.99 -0.47
N HIS A 3 7.32 -13.21 -0.41
CA HIS A 3 8.15 -14.41 -0.61
C HIS A 3 8.80 -14.48 -2.00
N LEU A 4 8.14 -13.98 -3.04
CA LEU A 4 8.71 -13.92 -4.39
C LEU A 4 9.90 -12.95 -4.46
N VAL A 5 9.88 -11.89 -3.66
CA VAL A 5 11.01 -10.96 -3.56
C VAL A 5 12.19 -11.61 -2.86
N LYS A 6 11.93 -12.47 -1.87
CA LYS A 6 12.98 -13.23 -1.18
C LYS A 6 13.72 -14.19 -2.10
N GLU A 7 13.04 -14.76 -3.09
CA GLU A 7 13.64 -15.63 -4.11
C GLU A 7 14.65 -14.89 -5.01
N LEU A 8 14.61 -13.55 -5.04
CA LEU A 8 15.56 -12.72 -5.80
C LEU A 8 16.87 -12.42 -5.05
N GLU A 9 17.03 -12.96 -3.83
CA GLU A 9 18.21 -12.76 -2.96
C GLU A 9 18.59 -11.29 -2.72
N CYS A 10 17.62 -10.38 -2.82
CA CYS A 10 17.86 -8.96 -2.60
C CYS A 10 18.03 -8.64 -1.12
N GLN A 11 18.76 -7.56 -0.81
CA GLN A 11 18.84 -7.05 0.56
C GLN A 11 17.44 -6.68 1.08
N ALA A 12 17.18 -6.91 2.36
CA ALA A 12 15.87 -6.59 2.96
C ALA A 12 15.51 -5.09 2.82
N SER A 13 16.52 -4.21 2.81
CA SER A 13 16.34 -2.77 2.57
C SER A 13 16.06 -2.38 1.12
N SER A 14 15.98 -3.35 0.19
CA SER A 14 15.60 -3.11 -1.21
C SER A 14 14.10 -3.27 -1.45
N TYR A 15 13.33 -3.65 -0.43
CA TYR A 15 11.89 -3.85 -0.51
C TYR A 15 11.18 -3.26 0.70
N LEU A 16 10.01 -2.65 0.47
CA LEU A 16 9.14 -2.11 1.50
C LEU A 16 7.69 -2.51 1.19
N CYS A 17 6.97 -2.95 2.21
CA CYS A 17 5.53 -3.13 2.13
C CYS A 17 4.81 -1.90 2.70
N LEU A 18 4.36 -0.98 1.83
CA LEU A 18 3.50 0.15 2.18
C LEU A 18 2.03 -0.21 1.96
N THR A 19 1.21 -0.16 3.02
CA THR A 19 -0.22 -0.54 2.95
C THR A 19 -1.10 0.54 3.57
N PRO A 20 -2.33 0.77 3.08
CA PRO A 20 -3.25 1.70 3.70
C PRO A 20 -3.98 1.06 4.91
N THR A 21 -4.55 1.89 5.78
CA THR A 21 -5.65 1.46 6.66
C THR A 21 -6.94 1.26 5.85
N ALA A 22 -7.85 0.44 6.37
CA ALA A 22 -9.10 0.13 5.69
C ALA A 22 -9.95 1.39 5.42
N ASP A 23 -10.09 2.25 6.42
CA ASP A 23 -10.90 3.48 6.32
C ASP A 23 -10.28 4.46 5.32
N PHE A 24 -8.95 4.63 5.38
CA PHE A 24 -8.23 5.47 4.43
C PHE A 24 -8.43 4.95 2.99
N GLN A 25 -8.23 3.65 2.76
CA GLN A 25 -8.41 3.05 1.44
C GLN A 25 -9.83 3.27 0.91
N LYS A 26 -10.86 2.92 1.69
CA LYS A 26 -12.26 3.04 1.27
C LYS A 26 -12.64 4.49 0.97
N LYS A 27 -12.27 5.43 1.84
CA LYS A 27 -12.55 6.86 1.68
C LYS A 27 -11.95 7.39 0.37
N HIS A 28 -10.69 7.09 0.11
CA HIS A 28 -9.99 7.61 -1.07
C HIS A 28 -10.40 6.91 -2.37
N TYR A 29 -10.71 5.61 -2.33
CA TYR A 29 -11.19 4.91 -3.52
C TYR A 29 -12.54 5.43 -3.99
N ARG A 30 -13.48 5.71 -3.07
CA ARG A 30 -14.80 6.28 -3.43
C ARG A 30 -14.71 7.61 -4.19
N GLN A 31 -13.60 8.33 -4.07
CA GLN A 31 -13.39 9.64 -4.72
C GLN A 31 -12.77 9.53 -6.11
N ARG A 32 -12.36 8.33 -6.55
CA ARG A 32 -11.71 8.16 -7.86
C ARG A 32 -12.74 8.15 -8.98
N GLU A 33 -12.48 8.98 -9.99
CA GLU A 33 -13.36 9.14 -11.17
C GLU A 33 -13.61 7.85 -11.94
N TRP A 34 -12.71 6.88 -11.83
CA TRP A 34 -12.79 5.63 -12.57
C TRP A 34 -13.54 4.50 -11.84
N VAL A 35 -13.86 4.65 -10.56
CA VAL A 35 -14.61 3.63 -9.81
C VAL A 35 -15.97 3.31 -10.43
N PRO A 36 -16.77 4.31 -10.89
CA PRO A 36 -18.04 4.02 -11.56
C PRO A 36 -17.89 3.08 -12.77
N TYR A 37 -16.83 3.23 -13.58
CA TYR A 37 -16.59 2.36 -14.74
C TYR A 37 -16.22 0.92 -14.34
N VAL A 38 -15.55 0.74 -13.20
CA VAL A 38 -15.21 -0.60 -12.67
C VAL A 38 -16.44 -1.32 -12.14
N LEU A 39 -17.42 -0.58 -11.63
CA LEU A 39 -18.66 -1.11 -11.09
C LEU A 39 -19.77 -1.24 -12.14
N GLU A 40 -19.51 -0.79 -13.37
CA GLU A 40 -20.46 -0.83 -14.48
C GLU A 40 -20.87 -2.28 -14.78
N GLY A 41 -22.17 -2.50 -15.01
CA GLY A 41 -22.72 -3.83 -15.28
C GLY A 41 -22.87 -4.74 -14.04
N THR A 42 -22.48 -4.28 -12.85
CA THR A 42 -22.81 -5.01 -11.61
C THR A 42 -24.27 -4.80 -11.22
N THR A 43 -24.92 -5.86 -10.71
CA THR A 43 -26.31 -5.78 -10.25
C THR A 43 -26.49 -4.85 -9.04
N ASN A 44 -25.46 -4.73 -8.20
CA ASN A 44 -25.44 -3.89 -7.00
C ASN A 44 -24.04 -3.25 -6.86
N PRO A 45 -23.84 -2.03 -7.38
CA PRO A 45 -22.56 -1.33 -7.34
C PRO A 45 -22.01 -1.10 -5.93
N GLU A 46 -22.85 -0.79 -4.94
CA GLU A 46 -22.42 -0.58 -3.56
C GLU A 46 -21.85 -1.85 -2.94
N GLN A 47 -22.53 -2.98 -3.12
CA GLN A 47 -22.04 -4.28 -2.63
C GLN A 47 -20.80 -4.74 -3.39
N ALA A 48 -20.75 -4.52 -4.70
CA ALA A 48 -19.58 -4.82 -5.52
C ALA A 48 -18.36 -4.02 -5.05
N PHE A 49 -18.54 -2.72 -4.76
CA PHE A 49 -17.49 -1.87 -4.19
C PHE A 49 -17.03 -2.38 -2.82
N GLU A 50 -17.96 -2.71 -1.92
CA GLU A 50 -17.60 -3.19 -0.58
C GLU A 50 -16.84 -4.52 -0.64
N ASN A 51 -17.30 -5.48 -1.46
CA ASN A 51 -16.62 -6.76 -1.67
C ASN A 51 -15.21 -6.56 -2.24
N TRP A 52 -15.08 -5.65 -3.22
CA TRP A 52 -13.79 -5.31 -3.80
C TRP A 52 -12.85 -4.70 -2.76
N MET A 53 -13.30 -3.70 -2.00
CA MET A 53 -12.49 -3.09 -0.94
C MET A 53 -12.10 -4.10 0.13
N GLN A 54 -13.02 -4.97 0.56
CA GLN A 54 -12.73 -6.01 1.54
C GLN A 54 -11.64 -6.97 1.03
N ARG A 55 -11.72 -7.41 -0.23
CA ARG A 55 -10.69 -8.25 -0.85
C ARG A 55 -9.33 -7.56 -0.82
N ASP A 56 -9.26 -6.31 -1.27
CA ASP A 56 -8.00 -5.57 -1.37
C ASP A 56 -7.41 -5.26 0.02
N ILE A 57 -8.25 -4.99 1.03
CA ILE A 57 -7.84 -4.83 2.43
C ILE A 57 -7.23 -6.12 2.98
N LEU A 58 -7.91 -7.26 2.79
CA LEU A 58 -7.41 -8.56 3.25
C LEU A 58 -6.09 -8.92 2.56
N PHE A 59 -5.97 -8.61 1.27
CA PHE A 59 -4.72 -8.80 0.54
C PHE A 59 -3.58 -7.94 1.09
N ALA A 60 -3.82 -6.64 1.34
CA ALA A 60 -2.84 -5.76 1.95
C ALA A 60 -2.39 -6.26 3.34
N GLN A 61 -3.33 -6.72 4.17
CA GLN A 61 -3.03 -7.33 5.47
C GLN A 61 -2.16 -8.59 5.35
N MET A 62 -2.48 -9.47 4.39
CA MET A 62 -1.71 -10.69 4.13
C MET A 62 -0.27 -10.36 3.70
N VAL A 63 -0.11 -9.47 2.72
CA VAL A 63 1.19 -9.02 2.20
C VAL A 63 2.01 -8.37 3.31
N ARG A 64 1.42 -7.50 4.14
CA ARG A 64 2.10 -6.91 5.31
C ARG A 64 2.57 -7.98 6.29
N LYS A 65 1.70 -8.92 6.66
CA LYS A 65 2.05 -9.99 7.60
C LYS A 65 3.20 -10.85 7.08
N GLU A 66 3.20 -11.19 5.79
CA GLU A 66 4.29 -11.93 5.17
C GLU A 66 5.59 -11.12 5.13
N ALA A 67 5.54 -9.84 4.76
CA ALA A 67 6.70 -8.95 4.73
C ALA A 67 7.37 -8.87 6.11
N MET A 68 6.58 -8.64 7.16
CA MET A 68 7.07 -8.61 8.54
C MET A 68 7.69 -9.95 8.96
N LYS A 69 7.07 -11.09 8.60
CA LYS A 69 7.61 -12.43 8.88
C LYS A 69 8.95 -12.69 8.20
N LEU A 70 9.16 -12.12 7.01
CA LEU A 70 10.40 -12.27 6.24
C LEU A 70 11.47 -11.23 6.59
N GLY A 71 11.18 -10.32 7.56
CA GLY A 71 12.13 -9.29 7.99
C GLY A 71 12.20 -8.07 7.07
N TYR A 72 11.25 -7.92 6.15
CA TYR A 72 11.16 -6.74 5.31
C TYR A 72 10.54 -5.56 6.07
N PRO A 73 11.02 -4.33 5.84
CA PRO A 73 10.33 -3.12 6.28
C PRO A 73 8.86 -3.12 5.87
N SER A 74 7.98 -2.63 6.75
CA SER A 74 6.58 -2.39 6.44
C SER A 74 6.09 -1.11 7.09
N LEU A 75 5.27 -0.36 6.36
CA LEU A 75 4.66 0.90 6.78
C LEU A 75 3.16 0.85 6.51
N VAL A 76 2.37 1.40 7.44
CA VAL A 76 0.93 1.57 7.29
C VAL A 76 0.64 3.06 7.20
N THR A 77 -0.11 3.49 6.19
CA THR A 77 -0.56 4.88 6.04
C THR A 77 -2.07 4.98 6.27
N ASP A 78 -2.48 5.98 7.05
CA ASP A 78 -3.89 6.32 7.31
C ASP A 78 -4.27 7.70 6.76
N GLY A 79 -3.34 8.37 6.06
CA GLY A 79 -3.50 9.73 5.54
C GLY A 79 -3.38 10.84 6.58
N SER A 80 -3.03 10.54 7.83
CA SER A 80 -2.81 11.57 8.86
C SER A 80 -1.51 12.34 8.66
N GLN A 81 -0.52 11.71 8.02
CA GLN A 81 0.77 12.31 7.72
C GLN A 81 0.82 12.88 6.30
N PRO A 82 1.46 14.05 6.12
CA PRO A 82 1.81 14.56 4.80
C PRO A 82 2.61 13.57 3.96
N GLU A 83 2.44 13.64 2.64
CA GLU A 83 3.09 12.73 1.69
C GLU A 83 4.62 12.81 1.76
N ASN A 84 5.18 14.02 1.97
CA ASN A 84 6.62 14.22 2.12
C ASN A 84 7.19 13.49 3.34
N GLN A 85 6.49 13.48 4.48
CA GLN A 85 6.91 12.74 5.67
C GLN A 85 6.87 11.22 5.42
N THR A 86 5.82 10.74 4.75
CA THR A 86 5.73 9.32 4.36
C THR A 86 6.89 8.95 3.43
N ALA A 87 7.22 9.80 2.46
CA ALA A 87 8.32 9.59 1.53
C ALA A 87 9.70 9.58 2.23
N GLU A 88 9.92 10.47 3.19
CA GLU A 88 11.14 10.50 4.01
C GLU A 88 11.28 9.22 4.84
N GLU A 89 10.19 8.75 5.45
CA GLU A 89 10.19 7.50 6.21
C GLU A 89 10.46 6.28 5.32
N VAL A 90 9.85 6.23 4.13
CA VAL A 90 10.13 5.21 3.10
C VAL A 90 11.62 5.21 2.73
N ALA A 91 12.19 6.39 2.45
CA ALA A 91 13.59 6.53 2.09
C ALA A 91 14.53 6.06 3.22
N ARG A 92 14.19 6.39 4.47
CA ARG A 92 14.93 5.94 5.66
C ARG A 92 14.90 4.42 5.80
N LEU A 93 13.74 3.79 5.66
CA LEU A 93 13.57 2.34 5.75
C LEU A 93 14.32 1.58 4.65
N LEU A 94 14.35 2.16 3.45
CA LEU A 94 15.08 1.62 2.30
C LEU A 94 16.58 1.98 2.31
N LYS A 95 17.06 2.73 3.32
CA LYS A 95 18.44 3.21 3.44
C LYS A 95 18.93 3.98 2.21
N LEU A 96 18.03 4.74 1.57
CA LEU A 96 18.40 5.56 0.43
C LEU A 96 19.29 6.72 0.90
N SER A 97 20.41 6.94 0.20
CA SER A 97 21.31 8.04 0.52
C SER A 97 20.65 9.38 0.18
N ASN A 98 20.71 10.34 1.11
CA ASN A 98 20.17 11.72 0.97
C ASN A 98 20.91 12.58 -0.09
N LYS A 99 21.36 12.00 -1.21
CA LYS A 99 22.15 12.73 -2.21
C LYS A 99 21.35 13.75 -3.00
N ASN A 100 20.02 13.64 -3.05
CA ASN A 100 19.16 14.63 -3.69
C ASN A 100 17.89 14.82 -2.85
N ARG A 101 17.83 15.88 -2.04
CA ARG A 101 16.55 16.39 -1.52
C ARG A 101 15.70 16.75 -2.74
N ILE A 102 14.70 15.95 -3.06
CA ILE A 102 13.69 16.31 -4.04
C ILE A 102 12.79 17.33 -3.35
N ASN A 103 12.99 18.61 -3.66
CA ASN A 103 12.00 19.62 -3.34
C ASN A 103 10.78 19.35 -4.23
N ILE A 104 9.72 18.80 -3.64
CA ILE A 104 8.39 18.69 -4.25
C ILE A 104 7.61 19.95 -3.88
#